data_AF-U9UCC7-F1
#
_entry.id   AF-U9UCC7-F1
#
_cell.length_a   1.000
_cell.length_b   1.000
_cell.length_c   1.000
_cell.angle_alpha   90.00
_cell.angle_beta   90.00
_cell.angle_gamma   90.00
#
_symmetry.space_group_name_H-M   'P 1'
#
loop_
_entity.id
_entity.type
_entity.pdbx_description
1 polymer ?
#
loop_
_entity_poly.entity_id
_entity_poly.type
_entity_poly.pdbx_seq_one_letter_code
_entity_poly.pdbx_strand_id
1 'polypeptide(L)'
;MEILNKTSKEKPRNLWKRVDFNEYQIHAISTIDSTTKSEEIDDKVVYMEDLEKRKQAYGICGECNEPGTGENWCQPCNAKRFKDNFKNWTSGNKDIDEFIQQSQLNAVHFKNSLEWIPFEKFQNVTYITRGGFGKIYSAEWPEGYIDYWDIENQKWYRYTGQKVALKSLDNSSEISTDFLNE
;
A
#
# COMPACT_ATOMS: atom_id res chain seq x y z
N MET A 1 -34.65 31.42 22.82
CA MET A 1 -33.83 30.32 23.39
C MET A 1 -33.31 29.52 22.22
N GLU A 2 -32.11 29.84 21.73
CA GLU A 2 -31.42 29.04 20.73
C GLU A 2 -30.59 27.98 21.46
N ILE A 3 -30.91 26.71 21.23
CA ILE A 3 -30.09 25.59 21.70
C ILE A 3 -28.99 25.38 20.67
N LEU A 4 -27.80 25.92 20.96
CA LEU A 4 -26.57 25.58 20.26
C LEU A 4 -26.16 24.15 20.63
N ASN A 5 -26.63 23.17 19.85
CA ASN A 5 -26.05 21.83 19.85
C ASN A 5 -24.67 21.89 19.17
N LYS A 6 -23.65 22.28 19.93
CA LYS A 6 -22.24 21.98 19.60
C LYS A 6 -22.02 20.49 19.88
N THR A 7 -22.34 19.63 18.93
CA THR A 7 -21.67 18.32 18.86
C THR A 7 -20.22 18.60 18.54
N SER A 8 -19.34 18.45 19.53
CA SER A 8 -17.91 18.34 19.28
C SER A 8 -17.72 17.12 18.37
N LYS A 9 -17.45 17.35 17.08
CA LYS A 9 -17.02 16.28 16.21
C LYS A 9 -15.69 15.79 16.76
N GLU A 10 -15.71 14.64 17.45
CA GLU A 10 -14.49 13.95 17.85
C GLU A 10 -13.61 13.77 16.62
N LYS A 11 -12.30 13.97 16.78
CA LYS A 11 -11.37 13.76 15.67
C LYS A 11 -11.48 12.29 15.24
N PRO A 12 -11.58 11.98 13.94
CA PRO A 12 -11.65 10.61 13.48
C PRO A 12 -10.39 9.86 13.95
N ARG A 13 -10.59 8.70 14.56
CA ARG A 13 -9.54 7.82 15.07
C ARG A 13 -9.86 6.39 14.68
N ASN A 14 -8.84 5.62 14.32
CA ASN A 14 -9.01 4.22 14.00
C ASN A 14 -9.32 3.37 15.22
N LEU A 15 -10.12 2.32 15.00
CA LEU A 15 -10.33 1.22 15.94
C LEU A 15 -9.63 -0.03 15.40
N TRP A 16 -8.37 0.14 14.98
CA TRP A 16 -7.55 -0.97 14.51
C TRP A 16 -7.35 -1.99 15.61
N LYS A 17 -7.39 -3.26 15.22
CA LYS A 17 -7.01 -4.36 16.08
C LYS A 17 -5.59 -4.78 15.75
N ARG A 18 -4.86 -5.16 16.79
CA ARG A 18 -3.59 -5.87 16.60
C ARG A 18 -3.92 -7.23 15.99
N VAL A 19 -3.35 -7.51 14.83
CA VAL A 19 -3.56 -8.78 14.13
C VAL A 19 -2.87 -9.89 14.91
N ASP A 20 -3.59 -10.98 15.21
CA ASP A 20 -2.98 -12.23 15.67
C ASP A 20 -2.55 -13.04 14.45
N PHE A 21 -1.25 -13.05 14.16
CA PHE A 21 -0.69 -13.76 13.01
C PHE A 21 -0.77 -15.29 13.13
N ASN A 22 -1.13 -15.83 14.30
CA ASN A 22 -1.45 -17.26 14.42
C ASN A 22 -2.84 -17.57 13.89
N GLU A 23 -3.77 -16.60 13.94
CA GLU A 23 -5.19 -16.76 13.60
C GLU A 23 -5.57 -16.13 12.27
N TYR A 24 -4.90 -15.06 11.85
CA TYR A 24 -5.27 -14.30 10.65
C TYR A 24 -4.06 -13.97 9.78
N GLN A 25 -4.32 -13.84 8.48
CA GLN A 25 -3.38 -13.27 7.52
C GLN A 25 -3.20 -11.76 7.77
N ILE A 26 -2.15 -11.16 7.21
CA ILE A 26 -1.86 -9.72 7.37
C ILE A 26 -2.83 -8.82 6.59
N HIS A 27 -3.48 -9.37 5.56
CA HIS A 27 -4.48 -8.69 4.75
C HIS A 27 -5.50 -9.66 4.19
N ALA A 28 -6.68 -9.14 3.84
CA ALA A 28 -7.71 -9.90 3.17
C ALA A 28 -7.30 -10.21 1.72
N ILE A 29 -7.84 -11.29 1.16
CA ILE A 29 -7.63 -11.70 -0.24
C ILE A 29 -8.95 -11.68 -1.01
N SER A 30 -8.89 -11.52 -2.33
CA SER A 30 -10.06 -11.69 -3.18
C SER A 30 -10.32 -13.17 -3.46
N THR A 31 -11.59 -13.54 -3.64
CA THR A 31 -11.96 -14.89 -4.08
C THR A 31 -11.48 -15.23 -5.50
N ILE A 32 -11.12 -14.22 -6.30
CA ILE A 32 -10.59 -14.39 -7.67
C ILE A 32 -9.12 -14.81 -7.65
N ASP A 33 -8.33 -14.33 -6.68
CA ASP A 33 -6.92 -14.71 -6.50
C ASP A 33 -6.76 -16.15 -5.98
N SER A 34 -7.85 -16.77 -5.51
CA SER A 34 -7.87 -18.10 -4.88
C SER A 34 -7.96 -19.27 -5.89
N THR A 35 -7.31 -19.19 -7.05
CA THR A 35 -7.28 -20.32 -8.02
C THR A 35 -6.61 -21.59 -7.48
N THR A 36 -6.07 -21.56 -6.26
CA THR A 36 -5.83 -22.75 -5.45
C THR A 36 -7.01 -23.01 -4.52
N LYS A 37 -8.03 -23.71 -5.04
CA LYS A 37 -8.89 -24.54 -4.17
C LYS A 37 -8.00 -25.65 -3.60
N SER A 38 -7.32 -25.38 -2.49
CA SER A 38 -7.03 -26.48 -1.57
C SER A 38 -8.39 -26.86 -0.94
N GLU A 39 -8.65 -28.15 -0.81
CA GLU A 39 -9.92 -28.68 -0.28
C GLU A 39 -10.06 -28.47 1.25
N GLU A 40 -9.17 -27.68 1.86
CA GLU A 40 -9.23 -27.30 3.26
C GLU A 40 -9.42 -25.78 3.35
N ILE A 41 -10.60 -25.35 3.79
CA ILE A 41 -10.85 -23.97 4.19
C ILE A 41 -9.97 -23.72 5.41
N ASP A 42 -8.78 -23.18 5.21
CA ASP A 42 -7.94 -22.71 6.30
C ASP A 42 -8.70 -21.57 6.99
N ASP A 43 -9.12 -21.81 8.24
CA ASP A 43 -9.82 -20.85 9.08
C ASP A 43 -9.07 -19.51 9.23
N LYS A 44 -7.79 -19.45 8.85
CA LYS A 44 -7.00 -18.22 8.83
C LYS A 44 -7.23 -17.31 7.63
N VAL A 45 -7.83 -17.82 6.55
CA VAL A 45 -8.07 -17.04 5.33
C VAL A 45 -9.14 -15.99 5.60
N VAL A 46 -8.81 -14.73 5.35
CA VAL A 46 -9.76 -13.61 5.46
C VAL A 46 -10.09 -13.13 4.05
N TYR A 47 -11.35 -13.28 3.64
CA TYR A 47 -11.80 -12.80 2.34
C TYR A 47 -12.26 -11.34 2.40
N MET A 48 -12.14 -10.62 1.30
CA MET A 48 -12.55 -9.21 1.19
C MET A 48 -14.05 -9.02 1.45
N GLU A 49 -14.87 -9.99 1.06
CA GLU A 49 -16.32 -10.03 1.23
C GLU A 49 -16.77 -10.39 2.66
N ASP A 50 -15.90 -10.97 3.49
CA ASP A 50 -16.23 -11.37 4.86
C ASP A 50 -16.06 -10.20 5.83
N LEU A 51 -17.08 -9.32 5.87
CA LEU A 51 -17.07 -8.10 6.67
C LEU A 51 -16.86 -8.37 8.18
N GLU A 52 -17.49 -9.42 8.71
CA GLU A 52 -17.39 -9.75 10.14
C GLU A 52 -16.00 -10.30 10.48
N LYS A 53 -15.43 -11.18 9.67
CA LYS A 53 -14.08 -11.70 9.90
C LYS A 53 -13.02 -10.61 9.73
N ARG A 54 -13.16 -9.72 8.73
CA ARG A 54 -12.28 -8.54 8.59
C ARG A 54 -12.36 -7.62 9.81
N LYS A 55 -13.56 -7.41 10.35
CA LYS A 55 -13.75 -6.60 11.59
C LYS A 55 -13.12 -7.28 12.80
N GLN A 56 -13.17 -8.60 12.87
CA GLN A 56 -12.52 -9.38 13.92
C GLN A 56 -11.00 -9.29 13.82
N ALA A 57 -10.44 -9.46 12.63
CA ALA A 57 -9.00 -9.48 12.37
C ALA A 57 -8.35 -8.08 12.41
N TYR A 58 -8.90 -7.11 11.68
CA TYR A 58 -8.25 -5.83 11.41
C TYR A 58 -8.88 -4.65 12.15
N GLY A 59 -10.11 -4.79 12.63
CA GLY A 59 -10.85 -3.70 13.27
C GLY A 59 -11.56 -2.79 12.27
N ILE A 60 -11.89 -1.56 12.71
CA ILE A 60 -12.71 -0.60 11.94
C ILE A 60 -11.91 0.65 11.58
N CYS A 61 -12.03 1.08 10.32
CA CYS A 61 -11.46 2.32 9.82
C CYS A 61 -12.18 3.54 10.39
N GLY A 62 -11.43 4.48 10.97
CA GLY A 62 -11.97 5.70 11.60
C GLY A 62 -12.52 6.75 10.64
N GLU A 63 -12.34 6.58 9.32
CA GLU A 63 -12.79 7.54 8.31
C GLU A 63 -14.06 7.11 7.58
N CYS A 64 -14.19 5.82 7.25
CA CYS A 64 -15.35 5.28 6.54
C CYS A 64 -16.25 4.39 7.39
N ASN A 65 -15.84 4.03 8.61
CA ASN A 65 -16.53 3.10 9.51
C ASN A 65 -16.71 1.67 8.95
N GLU A 66 -15.97 1.31 7.90
CA GLU A 66 -15.92 -0.04 7.37
C GLU A 66 -14.77 -0.86 7.99
N PRO A 67 -14.86 -2.20 7.97
CA PRO A 67 -13.76 -3.05 8.38
C PRO A 67 -12.49 -2.80 7.56
N GLY A 68 -11.33 -2.90 8.22
CA GLY A 68 -10.02 -2.85 7.57
C GLY A 68 -9.85 -3.95 6.53
N THR A 69 -8.92 -3.74 5.59
CA THR A 69 -8.56 -4.74 4.58
C THR A 69 -7.22 -5.40 4.88
N GLY A 70 -6.48 -4.89 5.86
CA GLY A 70 -5.27 -5.47 6.39
C GLY A 70 -4.81 -4.73 7.64
N GLU A 71 -3.69 -5.13 8.20
CA GLU A 71 -3.09 -4.48 9.37
C GLU A 71 -2.96 -2.97 9.13
N ASN A 72 -3.67 -2.17 9.95
CA ASN A 72 -3.72 -0.71 9.88
C ASN A 72 -4.09 -0.12 8.49
N TRP A 73 -4.76 -0.87 7.62
CA TRP A 73 -5.03 -0.48 6.24
C TRP A 73 -6.52 -0.53 5.87
N CYS A 74 -6.97 0.48 5.12
CA CYS A 74 -8.30 0.55 4.53
C CYS A 74 -8.18 0.86 3.04
N GLN A 75 -8.36 -0.17 2.20
CA GLN A 75 -8.24 -0.01 0.75
C GLN A 75 -9.14 1.09 0.18
N PRO A 76 -10.45 1.22 0.51
CA PRO A 76 -11.28 2.28 -0.06
C PRO A 76 -10.77 3.70 0.26
N CYS A 77 -10.34 3.93 1.49
CA CYS A 77 -9.83 5.23 1.92
C CYS A 77 -8.46 5.53 1.30
N ASN A 78 -7.55 4.56 1.28
CA ASN A 78 -6.21 4.74 0.74
C ASN A 78 -6.21 4.85 -0.80
N ALA A 79 -7.05 4.07 -1.49
CA ALA A 79 -7.26 4.20 -2.93
C ALA A 79 -7.73 5.61 -3.31
N LYS A 80 -8.65 6.19 -2.53
CA LYS A 80 -9.07 7.59 -2.72
C LYS A 80 -7.89 8.56 -2.57
N ARG A 81 -7.08 8.41 -1.53
CA ARG A 81 -5.89 9.25 -1.31
C ARG A 81 -4.89 9.18 -2.44
N PHE A 82 -4.60 7.96 -2.91
CA PHE A 82 -3.71 7.78 -4.04
C PHE A 82 -4.27 8.44 -5.29
N LYS A 83 -5.56 8.21 -5.58
CA LYS A 83 -6.25 8.82 -6.73
C LYS A 83 -6.19 10.35 -6.71
N ASP A 84 -6.39 10.96 -5.55
CA ASP A 84 -6.30 12.41 -5.39
C ASP A 84 -4.87 12.96 -5.63
N ASN A 85 -3.85 12.09 -5.49
CA ASN A 85 -2.44 12.40 -5.66
C ASN A 85 -1.86 12.06 -7.05
N PHE A 86 -2.60 11.37 -7.93
CA PHE A 86 -2.08 10.95 -9.25
C PHE A 86 -1.62 12.10 -10.13
N LYS A 87 -2.22 13.28 -9.99
CA LYS A 87 -1.81 14.48 -10.74
C LYS A 87 -0.50 15.11 -10.26
N ASN A 88 0.03 14.67 -9.11
CA ASN A 88 1.21 15.28 -8.48
C ASN A 88 2.52 14.57 -8.83
N TRP A 89 2.46 13.47 -9.58
CA TRP A 89 3.64 12.76 -10.04
C TRP A 89 3.38 12.09 -11.39
N THR A 90 4.43 11.85 -12.14
CA THR A 90 4.45 11.02 -13.35
C THR A 90 5.85 10.47 -13.51
N SER A 91 5.96 9.25 -14.04
CA SER A 91 7.23 8.68 -14.48
C SER A 91 7.67 9.19 -15.85
N GLY A 92 6.78 9.89 -16.56
CA GLY A 92 6.94 10.23 -17.98
C GLY A 92 6.58 9.07 -18.92
N ASN A 93 6.26 7.89 -18.41
CA ASN A 93 5.75 6.74 -19.16
C ASN A 93 4.32 6.40 -18.70
N LYS A 94 3.37 6.52 -19.61
CA LYS A 94 1.95 6.33 -19.31
C LYS A 94 1.62 4.90 -18.86
N ASP A 95 2.24 3.89 -19.46
CA ASP A 95 1.96 2.49 -19.13
C ASP A 95 2.48 2.14 -17.72
N ILE A 96 3.66 2.68 -17.35
CA ILE A 96 4.20 2.56 -15.98
C ILE A 96 3.32 3.30 -14.98
N ASP A 97 2.89 4.52 -15.33
CA ASP A 97 2.00 5.31 -14.47
C ASP A 97 0.68 4.56 -14.23
N GLU A 98 0.05 4.03 -15.29
CA GLU A 98 -1.18 3.24 -15.18
C GLU A 98 -0.97 1.98 -14.33
N PHE A 99 0.14 1.26 -14.51
CA PHE A 99 0.46 0.08 -13.72
C PHE A 99 0.60 0.39 -12.22
N ILE A 100 1.36 1.44 -11.88
CA ILE A 100 1.53 1.88 -10.48
C ILE A 100 0.18 2.34 -9.90
N GLN A 101 -0.60 3.10 -10.66
CA GLN A 101 -1.93 3.58 -10.23
C GLN A 101 -2.87 2.40 -9.96
N GLN A 102 -2.89 1.37 -10.81
CA GLN A 102 -3.70 0.17 -10.58
C GLN A 102 -3.26 -0.59 -9.33
N SER A 103 -1.96 -0.73 -9.09
CA SER A 103 -1.45 -1.33 -7.85
C SER A 103 -1.92 -0.53 -6.62
N GLN A 104 -1.81 0.81 -6.65
CA GLN A 104 -2.24 1.69 -5.56
C GLN A 104 -3.74 1.66 -5.30
N LEU A 105 -4.56 1.58 -6.36
CA LEU A 105 -6.02 1.51 -6.24
C LEU A 105 -6.49 0.18 -5.64
N ASN A 106 -5.79 -0.93 -5.93
CA ASN A 106 -6.21 -2.26 -5.49
C ASN A 106 -5.50 -2.73 -4.21
N ALA A 107 -4.53 -1.96 -3.69
CA ALA A 107 -3.75 -2.33 -2.52
C ALA A 107 -4.62 -2.52 -1.26
N VAL A 108 -4.67 -3.77 -0.78
CA VAL A 108 -5.33 -4.16 0.48
C VAL A 108 -4.43 -3.98 1.71
N HIS A 109 -3.13 -3.78 1.48
CA HIS A 109 -2.10 -3.52 2.47
C HIS A 109 -0.89 -2.82 1.81
N PHE A 110 -0.03 -2.15 2.57
CA PHE A 110 1.06 -1.32 2.01
C PHE A 110 2.02 -2.12 1.12
N LYS A 111 2.28 -3.39 1.46
CA LYS A 111 3.11 -4.29 0.65
C LYS A 111 2.54 -4.61 -0.73
N ASN A 112 1.24 -4.40 -0.95
CA ASN A 112 0.59 -4.59 -2.24
C ASN A 112 0.54 -3.29 -3.07
N SER A 113 1.07 -2.19 -2.53
CA SER A 113 1.06 -0.87 -3.16
C SER A 113 2.44 -0.53 -3.71
N LEU A 114 2.56 -0.39 -5.03
CA LEU A 114 3.75 0.20 -5.64
C LEU A 114 3.77 1.70 -5.39
N GLU A 115 4.94 2.24 -5.10
CA GLU A 115 5.14 3.67 -4.88
C GLU A 115 6.09 4.24 -5.93
N TRP A 116 5.68 5.33 -6.57
CA TRP A 116 6.58 6.12 -7.40
C TRP A 116 7.48 6.99 -6.52
N ILE A 117 8.79 6.83 -6.67
CA ILE A 117 9.80 7.53 -5.87
C ILE A 117 10.75 8.27 -6.82
N PRO A 118 10.81 9.62 -6.77
CA PRO A 118 11.79 10.38 -7.54
C PRO A 118 13.23 10.01 -7.16
N PHE A 119 14.12 9.90 -8.15
CA PHE A 119 15.48 9.41 -7.94
C PHE A 119 16.28 10.27 -6.95
N GLU A 120 16.03 11.58 -6.93
CA GLU A 120 16.64 12.54 -6.01
C GLU A 120 16.33 12.30 -4.52
N LYS A 121 15.37 11.42 -4.20
CA LYS A 121 15.09 11.01 -2.82
C LYS A 121 16.09 9.98 -2.27
N PHE A 122 16.94 9.43 -3.13
CA PHE A 122 17.98 8.50 -2.74
C PHE A 122 19.31 9.22 -2.47
N GLN A 123 20.00 8.78 -1.42
CA GLN A 123 21.30 9.29 -0.99
C GLN A 123 22.37 8.19 -1.05
N ASN A 124 23.63 8.58 -1.05
CA ASN A 124 24.78 7.67 -0.96
C ASN A 124 24.73 6.51 -2.00
N VAL A 125 24.26 6.84 -3.21
CA VAL A 125 24.09 5.88 -4.30
C VAL A 125 25.45 5.35 -4.75
N THR A 126 25.69 4.07 -4.52
CA THR A 126 26.96 3.39 -4.78
C THR A 126 26.75 2.22 -5.72
N TYR A 127 27.51 2.17 -6.81
CA TYR A 127 27.48 1.03 -7.74
C TYR A 127 27.98 -0.25 -7.07
N ILE A 128 27.26 -1.34 -7.27
CA ILE A 128 27.59 -2.66 -6.71
C ILE A 128 28.06 -3.61 -7.81
N THR A 129 27.24 -3.83 -8.83
CA THR A 129 27.55 -4.77 -9.92
C THR A 129 26.64 -4.54 -11.13
N ARG A 130 26.91 -5.26 -12.23
CA ARG A 130 26.05 -5.34 -13.40
C ARG A 130 25.52 -6.76 -13.52
N GLY A 131 24.19 -6.90 -13.57
CA GLY A 131 23.51 -8.16 -13.89
C GLY A 131 23.14 -8.22 -15.38
N GLY A 132 22.40 -9.28 -15.76
CA GLY A 132 21.97 -9.47 -17.15
C GLY A 132 21.07 -8.34 -17.70
N PHE A 133 20.29 -7.69 -16.82
CA PHE A 133 19.28 -6.70 -17.20
C PHE A 133 19.58 -5.28 -16.68
N GLY A 134 20.84 -4.98 -16.41
CA GLY A 134 21.28 -3.63 -16.04
C GLY A 134 22.17 -3.58 -14.79
N LYS A 135 22.33 -2.38 -14.24
CA LYS A 135 23.26 -2.10 -13.13
C LYS A 135 22.52 -2.10 -11.80
N ILE A 136 23.17 -2.62 -10.77
CA ILE A 136 22.68 -2.67 -9.40
C ILE A 136 23.50 -1.69 -8.56
N TYR A 137 22.81 -0.88 -7.79
CA TYR A 137 23.36 0.10 -6.86
C TYR A 137 22.79 -0.16 -5.46
N SER A 138 23.53 0.22 -4.42
CA SER A 138 22.99 0.41 -3.09
C SER A 138 22.73 1.89 -2.86
N ALA A 139 21.64 2.23 -2.18
CA ALA A 139 21.37 3.60 -1.78
C ALA A 139 20.75 3.64 -0.38
N GLU A 140 20.83 4.82 0.24
CA GLU A 140 20.06 5.15 1.41
C GLU A 140 18.77 5.88 0.98
N TRP A 141 17.66 5.54 1.62
CA TRP A 141 16.36 6.15 1.41
C TRP A 141 15.85 6.70 2.74
N PRO A 142 16.17 7.96 3.08
CA PRO A 142 15.80 8.56 4.35
C PRO A 142 14.29 8.61 4.58
N GLU A 143 13.51 8.90 3.53
CA GLU A 143 12.05 8.99 3.62
C GLU A 143 11.38 7.64 3.88
N GLY A 144 11.99 6.53 3.44
CA GLY A 144 11.50 5.17 3.68
C GLY A 144 10.14 4.86 3.06
N TYR A 145 9.63 3.64 3.24
CA TYR A 145 8.38 3.20 2.61
C TYR A 145 7.14 3.58 3.43
N ILE A 146 6.00 3.71 2.74
CA ILE A 146 4.67 3.87 3.36
C ILE A 146 4.31 2.62 4.15
N ASP A 147 3.84 2.80 5.38
CA ASP A 147 3.32 1.72 6.22
C ASP A 147 1.80 1.84 6.40
N TYR A 148 1.31 2.97 6.93
CA TYR A 148 -0.13 3.23 7.06
C TYR A 148 -0.48 4.73 7.04
N TRP A 149 -1.77 5.05 6.88
CA TRP A 149 -2.25 6.43 6.99
C TRP A 149 -2.58 6.77 8.43
N ASP A 150 -1.87 7.76 8.98
CA ASP A 150 -2.16 8.34 10.28
C ASP A 150 -3.31 9.33 10.15
N ILE A 151 -4.52 8.89 10.53
CA ILE A 151 -5.74 9.69 10.46
C ILE A 151 -5.67 10.91 11.38
N GLU A 152 -5.03 10.80 12.55
CA GLU A 152 -4.99 11.91 13.50
C GLU A 152 -4.10 13.05 12.98
N ASN A 153 -2.98 12.68 12.36
CA ASN A 153 -2.01 13.63 11.79
C ASN A 153 -2.26 13.94 10.31
N GLN A 154 -3.21 13.26 9.66
CA GLN A 154 -3.52 13.39 8.24
C GLN A 154 -2.27 13.29 7.34
N LYS A 155 -1.44 12.29 7.60
CA LYS A 155 -0.21 12.02 6.84
C LYS A 155 0.11 10.54 6.77
N TRP A 156 0.90 10.13 5.78
CA TRP A 156 1.46 8.78 5.74
C TRP A 156 2.48 8.61 6.87
N TYR A 157 2.30 7.56 7.67
CA TYR A 157 3.37 7.03 8.50
C TYR A 157 4.32 6.23 7.60
N ARG A 158 5.63 6.46 7.77
CA ARG A 158 6.67 5.86 6.94
C ARG A 158 7.77 5.26 7.81
N TYR A 159 8.30 4.12 7.38
CA TYR A 159 9.44 3.50 8.03
C TYR A 159 10.75 4.03 7.44
N THR A 160 11.26 5.11 8.02
CA THR A 160 12.39 5.92 7.53
C THR A 160 13.74 5.21 7.61
N GLY A 161 14.78 5.77 6.97
CA GLY A 161 16.16 5.33 7.15
C GLY A 161 16.47 3.97 6.53
N GLN A 162 15.89 3.68 5.37
CA GLN A 162 16.06 2.39 4.71
C GLN A 162 17.35 2.34 3.89
N LYS A 163 17.98 1.17 3.84
CA LYS A 163 19.00 0.87 2.83
C LYS A 163 18.36 0.01 1.75
N VAL A 164 18.44 0.47 0.51
CA VAL A 164 17.73 -0.14 -0.63
C VAL A 164 18.70 -0.56 -1.72
N ALA A 165 18.27 -1.54 -2.52
CA ALA A 165 18.91 -1.87 -3.78
C ALA A 165 18.16 -1.14 -4.90
N LEU A 166 18.88 -0.40 -5.74
CA LEU A 166 18.35 0.21 -6.95
C LEU A 166 18.84 -0.59 -8.16
N LYS A 167 17.92 -1.06 -8.99
CA LYS A 167 18.25 -1.72 -10.26
C LYS A 167 17.90 -0.77 -11.40
N SER A 168 18.90 -0.35 -12.17
CA SER A 168 18.65 0.37 -13.43
C SER A 168 18.27 -0.65 -14.51
N LEU A 169 17.30 -0.29 -15.36
CA LEU A 169 16.95 -1.07 -16.52
C LEU A 169 17.64 -0.48 -17.74
N ASP A 170 18.37 -1.30 -18.49
CA ASP A 170 18.95 -0.87 -19.77
C ASP A 170 17.80 -0.60 -20.77
N ASN A 171 17.94 0.43 -21.62
CA ASN A 171 16.92 0.86 -22.59
C ASN A 171 15.54 1.18 -21.96
N SER A 172 15.52 1.77 -20.77
CA SER A 172 14.28 2.07 -20.03
C SER A 172 13.29 2.99 -20.79
N SER A 173 13.76 3.69 -21.82
CA SER A 173 12.93 4.48 -22.73
C SER A 173 12.01 3.63 -23.62
N GLU A 174 12.28 2.35 -23.76
CA GLU A 174 11.55 1.40 -24.62
C GLU A 174 10.81 0.32 -23.79
N ILE A 175 10.63 0.53 -22.48
CA ILE A 175 9.89 -0.43 -21.63
C ILE A 175 8.47 -0.58 -22.17
N SER A 176 8.19 -1.78 -22.68
CA SER A 176 6.85 -2.20 -23.09
C SER A 176 6.10 -2.82 -21.92
N THR A 177 4.79 -2.95 -22.07
CA THR A 177 3.92 -3.70 -21.14
C THR A 177 4.35 -5.16 -20.98
N ASP A 178 5.05 -5.74 -21.96
CA ASP A 178 5.49 -7.14 -21.88
C ASP A 178 6.51 -7.35 -20.75
N PHE A 179 7.35 -6.34 -20.49
CA PHE A 179 8.29 -6.36 -19.36
C PHE A 179 7.57 -6.32 -18.00
N LEU A 180 6.40 -5.69 -17.92
CA LEU A 180 5.62 -5.61 -16.67
C LEU A 180 4.88 -6.91 -16.36
N ASN A 181 4.76 -7.81 -17.33
CA ASN A 181 4.02 -9.07 -17.22
C ASN A 181 4.92 -10.31 -17.03
N GLU A 182 6.25 -10.13 -16.90
CA GLU A 182 7.22 -11.20 -16.60
C GLU A 182 7.22 -11.57 -15.10
#